data_AF-A0ABD7KJI5-F1
#
_entry.id   AF-A0ABD7KJI5-F1
#
_cell.length_a   1.000
_cell.length_b   1.000
_cell.length_c   1.000
_cell.angle_alpha   90.00
_cell.angle_beta   90.00
_cell.angle_gamma   90.00
#
_symmetry.space_group_name_H-M   'P 1'
#
loop_
_entity.id
_entity.type
_entity.pdbx_description
1 polymer ?
#
loop_
_entity_poly.entity_id
_entity_poly.type
_entity_poly.pdbx_seq_one_letter_code
_entity_poly.pdbx_strand_id
1 'polypeptide(L)'
;MNCKLSDQQMTLDSAIAHADQLASQLSGPCSEQHAQLAGWLRELQGRRNIEEFSGSRHESTLALVSVLDEMEKQDRQWGADRNQHPFIWGAILGEEVGELNQAFLHDEFGGSHAGTARAEAVQVAAVALQLIEYYDRVKIRKWQSV
;
A
#
# COMPACT_ATOMS: atom_id res chain seq x y z
N MET A 1 23.59 -38.91 17.45
CA MET A 1 23.66 -37.53 17.98
C MET A 1 22.84 -36.65 17.06
N ASN A 2 21.61 -36.32 17.45
CA ASN A 2 20.74 -35.46 16.66
C ASN A 2 21.03 -34.00 17.03
N CYS A 3 21.76 -33.30 16.15
CA CYS A 3 21.93 -31.86 16.26
C CYS A 3 20.58 -31.21 15.93
N LYS A 4 19.85 -30.77 16.95
CA LYS A 4 18.71 -29.86 16.77
C LYS A 4 19.31 -28.52 16.35
N LEU A 5 19.30 -28.23 15.06
CA LEU A 5 19.48 -26.85 14.57
C LEU A 5 18.28 -26.06 15.10
N SER A 6 18.51 -25.20 16.10
CA SER A 6 17.53 -24.20 16.46
C SER A 6 17.50 -23.19 15.31
N ASP A 7 16.40 -23.14 14.56
CA ASP A 7 16.08 -22.04 13.66
C ASP A 7 15.82 -20.78 14.49
N GLN A 8 16.88 -20.23 15.10
CA GLN A 8 16.84 -18.88 15.62
C GLN A 8 16.86 -17.96 14.41
N GLN A 9 15.69 -17.40 14.08
CA GLN A 9 15.59 -16.29 13.14
C GLN A 9 16.50 -15.16 13.65
N MET A 10 17.65 -15.01 12.99
CA MET A 10 18.60 -13.94 13.25
C MET A 10 18.20 -12.73 12.42
N THR A 11 18.20 -11.54 13.02
CA THR A 11 18.03 -10.29 12.27
C THR A 11 19.22 -10.09 11.34
N LEU A 12 19.02 -9.38 10.23
CA LEU A 12 20.10 -9.09 9.27
C LEU A 12 21.29 -8.39 9.95
N ASP A 13 21.03 -7.48 10.90
CA ASP A 13 22.06 -6.82 11.71
C ASP A 13 22.88 -7.81 12.55
N SER A 14 22.21 -8.78 13.17
CA SER A 14 22.89 -9.81 13.97
C SER A 14 23.73 -10.75 13.09
N ALA A 15 23.32 -11.02 11.86
CA ALA A 15 24.08 -11.81 10.90
C ALA A 15 25.34 -11.07 10.41
N ILE A 16 25.24 -9.76 10.17
CA ILE A 16 26.40 -8.90 9.82
C ILE A 16 27.41 -8.88 10.97
N ALA A 17 26.95 -8.59 12.19
CA ALA A 17 27.82 -8.53 13.37
C ALA A 17 28.53 -9.87 13.64
N HIS A 18 27.82 -10.98 13.43
CA HIS A 18 28.40 -12.32 13.58
C HIS A 18 29.47 -12.61 12.51
N ALA A 19 29.22 -12.23 11.25
CA ALA A 19 30.19 -12.39 10.17
C ALA A 19 31.46 -11.53 10.41
N ASP A 20 31.31 -10.30 10.89
CA ASP A 20 32.44 -9.44 11.28
C ASP A 20 33.26 -10.03 12.43
N GLN A 21 32.57 -10.55 13.44
CA GLN A 21 33.23 -11.19 14.57
C GLN A 21 34.07 -12.38 14.11
N LEU A 22 33.52 -13.25 13.26
CA LEU A 22 34.25 -14.39 12.71
C LEU A 22 35.43 -13.96 11.82
N ALA A 23 35.27 -12.90 11.02
CA ALA A 23 36.37 -12.34 10.24
C ALA A 23 37.53 -11.88 11.14
N SER A 24 37.24 -11.29 12.31
CA SER A 24 38.25 -10.82 13.26
C SER A 24 38.96 -11.92 14.06
N GLN A 25 38.30 -13.07 14.26
CA GLN A 25 38.79 -14.16 15.10
C GLN A 25 39.56 -15.23 14.31
N LEU A 26 39.30 -15.33 13.01
CA LEU A 26 39.92 -16.32 12.13
C LEU A 26 41.14 -15.74 11.41
N SER A 27 41.94 -16.60 10.79
CA SER A 27 43.11 -16.21 10.01
C SER A 27 43.12 -16.87 8.63
N GLY A 28 43.75 -16.22 7.65
CA GLY A 28 43.89 -16.75 6.30
C GLY A 28 42.56 -16.71 5.50
N PRO A 29 42.38 -17.59 4.51
CA PRO A 29 41.27 -17.51 3.56
C PRO A 29 39.87 -17.50 4.20
N CYS A 30 39.71 -18.12 5.37
CA CYS A 30 38.43 -18.18 6.08
C CYS A 30 38.05 -16.80 6.67
N SER A 31 39.02 -16.03 7.18
CA SER A 31 38.80 -14.65 7.65
C SER A 31 38.35 -13.74 6.50
N GLU A 32 39.00 -13.87 5.34
CA GLU A 32 38.66 -13.10 4.14
C GLU A 32 37.25 -13.42 3.62
N GLN A 33 36.86 -14.70 3.63
CA GLN A 33 35.51 -15.13 3.25
C GLN A 33 34.43 -14.55 4.16
N HIS A 34 34.68 -14.52 5.47
CA HIS A 34 33.75 -13.91 6.43
C HIS A 34 33.67 -12.38 6.28
N ALA A 35 34.79 -11.71 5.99
CA ALA A 35 34.79 -10.28 5.68
C ALA A 35 34.02 -9.96 4.39
N GLN A 36 34.19 -10.78 3.34
CA GLN A 36 33.44 -10.65 2.10
C GLN A 36 31.94 -10.87 2.31
N LEU A 37 31.56 -11.89 3.09
CA LEU A 37 30.17 -12.16 3.44
C LEU A 37 29.54 -10.98 4.19
N ALA A 38 30.24 -10.40 5.18
CA ALA A 38 29.78 -9.20 5.87
C ALA A 38 29.63 -8.00 4.92
N GLY A 39 30.54 -7.85 3.96
CA GLY A 39 30.43 -6.84 2.90
C GLY A 39 29.17 -7.01 2.06
N TRP A 40 28.91 -8.23 1.58
CA TRP A 40 27.74 -8.54 0.77
C TRP A 40 26.42 -8.36 1.53
N LEU A 41 26.37 -8.75 2.81
CA LEU A 41 25.18 -8.56 3.65
C LEU A 41 24.86 -7.07 3.88
N ARG A 42 25.88 -6.21 4.07
CA ARG A 42 25.68 -4.75 4.15
C ARG A 42 25.21 -4.17 2.82
N GLU A 43 25.73 -4.67 1.70
CA GLU A 43 25.26 -4.26 0.37
C GLU A 43 23.78 -4.61 0.17
N LEU A 44 23.36 -5.83 0.53
CA LEU A 44 21.96 -6.25 0.49
C LEU A 44 21.08 -5.41 1.43
N GLN A 45 21.56 -5.10 2.64
CA GLN A 45 20.85 -4.21 3.57
C GLN A 45 20.67 -2.82 2.95
N GLY A 46 21.70 -2.28 2.28
CA GLY A 46 21.62 -1.02 1.55
C GLY A 46 20.59 -1.05 0.41
N ARG A 47 20.55 -2.13 -0.38
CA ARG A 47 19.57 -2.31 -1.47
C ARG A 47 18.14 -2.36 -0.93
N ARG A 48 17.91 -3.13 0.14
CA ARG A 48 16.61 -3.22 0.81
C ARG A 48 16.17 -1.86 1.34
N ASN A 49 17.07 -1.12 1.99
CA ASN A 49 16.76 0.21 2.51
C ASN A 49 16.43 1.22 1.41
N ILE A 50 17.00 1.10 0.20
CA ILE A 50 16.65 1.95 -0.95
C ILE A 50 15.26 1.60 -1.49
N GLU A 51 14.90 0.32 -1.55
CA GLU A 51 13.54 -0.11 -1.92
C GLU A 51 12.49 0.28 -0.87
N GLU A 52 12.85 0.26 0.41
CA GLU A 52 11.99 0.63 1.54
C GLU A 52 11.91 2.17 1.74
N PHE A 53 12.90 2.93 1.27
CA PHE A 53 12.93 4.42 1.28
C PHE A 53 12.37 5.04 -0.01
N SER A 54 12.02 4.22 -1.00
CA SER A 54 11.24 4.61 -2.16
C SER A 54 9.74 4.54 -1.83
N GLY A 55 9.30 5.25 -0.79
CA GLY A 55 7.87 5.47 -0.56
C GLY A 55 7.23 5.98 -1.85
N SER A 56 6.11 5.38 -2.23
CA SER A 56 5.41 5.76 -3.47
C SER A 56 5.18 7.27 -3.46
N ARG A 57 5.40 7.98 -4.57
CA ARG A 57 5.12 9.44 -4.65
C ARG A 57 3.67 9.79 -4.27
N HIS A 58 2.79 8.80 -4.26
CA HIS A 58 1.41 8.96 -3.81
C HIS A 58 1.27 9.03 -2.27
N GLU A 59 2.17 8.39 -1.52
CA GLU A 59 2.19 8.34 -0.05
C GLU A 59 2.64 9.67 0.58
N SER A 60 3.38 10.50 -0.16
CA SER A 60 3.78 11.84 0.31
C SER A 60 2.66 12.89 0.20
N THR A 61 1.47 12.50 -0.27
CA THR A 61 0.32 13.41 -0.44
C THR A 61 -0.83 13.06 0.50
N LEU A 62 -1.69 14.04 0.78
CA LEU A 62 -2.93 13.81 1.55
C LEU A 62 -4.04 13.13 0.74
N ALA A 63 -3.78 12.72 -0.51
CA ALA A 63 -4.81 12.18 -1.40
C ALA A 63 -5.36 10.85 -0.89
N LEU A 64 -4.49 9.91 -0.51
CA LEU A 64 -4.91 8.61 0.04
C LEU A 64 -5.73 8.78 1.32
N VAL A 65 -5.27 9.64 2.24
CA VAL A 65 -5.99 9.95 3.48
C VAL A 65 -7.36 10.55 3.18
N SER A 66 -7.45 11.50 2.24
CA SER A 66 -8.73 12.12 1.87
C SER A 66 -9.73 11.10 1.31
N VAL A 67 -9.25 10.14 0.52
CA VAL A 67 -10.10 9.06 -0.04
C VAL A 67 -10.61 8.15 1.06
N LEU A 68 -9.76 7.74 1.99
CA LEU A 68 -10.17 6.90 3.13
C LEU A 68 -11.19 7.63 4.02
N ASP A 69 -10.95 8.91 4.33
CA ASP A 69 -11.87 9.72 5.14
C ASP A 69 -13.25 9.86 4.47
N GLU A 70 -13.29 10.03 3.15
CA GLU A 70 -14.54 10.10 2.38
C GLU A 70 -15.25 8.74 2.34
N MET A 71 -14.53 7.63 2.19
CA MET A 71 -15.13 6.30 2.29
C MET A 71 -15.80 6.10 3.64
N GLU A 72 -15.15 6.44 4.75
CA GLU A 72 -15.77 6.33 6.07
C GLU A 72 -17.00 7.24 6.22
N LYS A 73 -16.96 8.44 5.63
CA LYS A 73 -18.11 9.35 5.62
C LYS A 73 -19.29 8.75 4.87
N GLN A 74 -19.05 8.17 3.69
CA GLN A 74 -20.07 7.49 2.91
C GLN A 74 -20.61 6.26 3.64
N ASP A 75 -19.77 5.48 4.31
CA ASP A 75 -20.16 4.33 5.11
C ASP A 75 -21.04 4.74 6.31
N ARG A 76 -20.74 5.86 6.97
CA ARG A 76 -21.59 6.41 8.03
C ARG A 76 -22.96 6.85 7.50
N GLN A 77 -23.00 7.40 6.29
CA GLN A 77 -24.23 7.93 5.71
C GLN A 77 -25.12 6.85 5.10
N TRP A 78 -24.53 5.84 4.46
CA TRP A 78 -25.23 4.88 3.61
C TRP A 78 -25.06 3.42 4.05
N GLY A 79 -24.28 3.18 5.11
CA GLY A 79 -23.92 1.85 5.63
C GLY A 79 -22.70 1.26 4.93
N ALA A 80 -21.89 0.51 5.69
CA ALA A 80 -20.62 -0.08 5.21
C ALA A 80 -20.81 -1.39 4.40
N ASP A 81 -21.82 -2.21 4.72
CA ASP A 81 -22.05 -3.49 4.03
C ASP A 81 -22.95 -3.32 2.80
N ARG A 82 -22.43 -2.62 1.79
CA ARG A 82 -23.14 -2.37 0.52
C ARG A 82 -22.92 -3.53 -0.44
N ASN A 83 -23.90 -4.43 -0.49
CA ASN A 83 -24.00 -5.51 -1.48
C ASN A 83 -24.95 -5.11 -2.62
N GLN A 84 -24.65 -4.00 -3.29
CA GLN A 84 -25.48 -3.48 -4.38
C GLN A 84 -25.25 -4.22 -5.70
N HIS A 85 -26.26 -4.23 -6.56
CA HIS A 85 -26.11 -4.75 -7.92
C HIS A 85 -25.07 -3.92 -8.70
N PRO A 86 -24.22 -4.51 -9.58
CA PRO A 86 -23.20 -3.77 -10.33
C PRO A 86 -23.73 -2.56 -11.11
N PHE A 87 -24.96 -2.62 -11.61
CA PHE A 87 -25.62 -1.48 -12.26
C PHE A 87 -25.78 -0.28 -11.31
N ILE A 88 -26.13 -0.52 -10.05
CA ILE A 88 -26.30 0.55 -9.04
C ILE A 88 -24.94 1.15 -8.70
N TRP A 89 -23.90 0.34 -8.57
CA TRP A 89 -22.53 0.85 -8.42
C TRP A 89 -22.10 1.72 -9.60
N GLY A 90 -22.42 1.30 -10.83
CA GLY A 90 -22.17 2.10 -12.03
C GLY A 90 -22.93 3.43 -12.03
N ALA A 91 -24.17 3.44 -11.55
CA ALA A 91 -24.97 4.66 -11.42
C ALA A 91 -24.38 5.62 -10.36
N ILE A 92 -24.00 5.11 -9.19
CA ILE A 92 -23.38 5.92 -8.12
C ILE A 92 -22.07 6.52 -8.62
N LEU A 93 -21.19 5.72 -9.22
CA LEU A 93 -19.93 6.23 -9.77
C LEU A 93 -20.18 7.27 -10.88
N GLY A 94 -21.19 7.05 -11.72
CA GLY A 94 -21.58 8.00 -12.76
C GLY A 94 -22.04 9.35 -12.21
N GLU A 95 -22.75 9.35 -11.08
CA GLU A 95 -23.17 10.58 -10.39
C GLU A 95 -21.96 11.38 -9.92
N GLU A 96 -21.03 10.76 -9.19
CA GLU A 96 -19.82 11.44 -8.68
C GLU A 96 -18.96 12.04 -9.82
N VAL A 97 -18.86 11.31 -10.95
CA VAL A 97 -18.16 11.82 -12.15
C VAL A 97 -18.90 13.00 -12.76
N GLY A 98 -20.24 12.99 -12.72
CA GLY A 98 -21.08 14.12 -13.13
C GLY A 98 -20.82 15.36 -12.29
N GLU A 99 -20.81 15.22 -10.96
CA GLU A 99 -20.51 16.32 -10.03
C GLU A 99 -19.10 16.87 -10.22
N LEU A 100 -18.10 16.01 -10.43
CA LEU A 100 -16.74 16.44 -10.76
C LEU A 100 -16.69 17.27 -12.05
N ASN A 101 -17.37 16.82 -13.10
CA ASN A 101 -17.44 17.57 -14.36
C ASN A 101 -18.16 18.91 -14.18
N GLN A 102 -19.20 18.95 -13.35
CA GLN A 102 -19.89 20.19 -13.02
C GLN A 102 -18.97 21.16 -12.26
N ALA A 103 -18.17 20.66 -11.32
CA ALA A 103 -17.19 21.46 -10.59
C ALA A 103 -16.14 22.07 -11.55
N PHE A 104 -15.60 21.29 -12.49
CA PHE A 104 -14.69 21.82 -13.51
C PHE A 104 -15.32 22.89 -14.39
N LEU A 105 -16.58 22.69 -14.82
CA LEU A 105 -17.30 23.70 -15.60
C LEU A 105 -17.51 24.99 -14.80
N HIS A 106 -17.85 24.88 -13.52
CA HIS A 106 -18.07 26.03 -12.66
C HIS A 106 -16.76 26.73 -12.27
N ASP A 107 -15.63 26.02 -12.21
CA ASP A 107 -14.30 26.63 -12.05
C ASP A 107 -13.94 27.52 -13.24
N GLU A 108 -14.21 27.05 -14.47
CA GLU A 108 -13.86 27.78 -15.70
C GLU A 108 -14.83 28.94 -16.01
N PHE A 109 -16.13 28.70 -15.89
CA PHE A 109 -17.16 29.65 -16.34
C PHE A 109 -17.87 30.37 -15.20
N GLY A 110 -17.51 30.08 -13.95
CA GLY A 110 -18.21 30.54 -12.75
C GLY A 110 -19.46 29.72 -12.46
N GLY A 111 -19.77 29.54 -11.18
CA GLY A 111 -20.97 28.82 -10.74
C GLY A 111 -20.94 28.50 -9.26
N SER A 112 -22.03 27.93 -8.74
CA SER A 112 -22.17 27.62 -7.30
C SER A 112 -21.27 26.49 -6.80
N HIS A 113 -20.65 25.73 -7.72
CA HIS A 113 -19.73 24.62 -7.40
C HIS A 113 -18.27 24.94 -7.74
N ALA A 114 -17.96 26.21 -8.03
CA ALA A 114 -16.56 26.62 -8.21
C ALA A 114 -15.75 26.38 -6.92
N GLY A 115 -14.57 25.81 -7.04
CA GLY A 115 -13.65 25.47 -5.97
C GLY A 115 -13.87 24.07 -5.38
N THR A 116 -14.87 23.30 -5.82
CA THR A 116 -15.16 21.97 -5.22
C THR A 116 -14.49 20.81 -5.96
N ALA A 117 -13.83 21.03 -7.10
CA ALA A 117 -13.32 19.96 -7.96
C ALA A 117 -12.40 18.95 -7.26
N ARG A 118 -11.56 19.39 -6.30
CA ARG A 118 -10.72 18.46 -5.52
C ARG A 118 -11.58 17.53 -4.64
N ALA A 119 -12.63 18.06 -4.02
CA ALA A 119 -13.53 17.27 -3.19
C ALA A 119 -14.27 16.24 -4.04
N GLU A 120 -14.84 16.64 -5.18
CA GLU A 120 -15.55 15.71 -6.06
C GLU A 120 -14.62 14.62 -6.62
N ALA A 121 -13.37 14.96 -6.94
CA ALA A 121 -12.38 13.96 -7.37
C ALA A 121 -12.08 12.93 -6.28
N VAL A 122 -12.09 13.33 -5.00
CA VAL A 122 -11.96 12.42 -3.87
C VAL A 122 -13.19 11.52 -3.74
N GLN A 123 -14.41 12.05 -3.94
CA GLN A 123 -15.65 11.25 -3.91
C GLN A 123 -15.66 10.18 -5.02
N VAL A 124 -15.27 10.56 -6.25
CA VAL A 124 -15.10 9.61 -7.37
C VAL A 124 -14.12 8.49 -7.01
N ALA A 125 -12.95 8.84 -6.47
CA ALA A 125 -11.94 7.86 -6.09
C ALA A 125 -12.41 6.94 -4.96
N ALA A 126 -13.12 7.49 -3.96
CA ALA A 126 -13.72 6.72 -2.87
C ALA A 126 -14.74 5.70 -3.39
N VAL A 127 -15.65 6.10 -4.28
CA VAL A 127 -16.65 5.19 -4.86
C VAL A 127 -15.98 4.11 -5.74
N ALA A 128 -14.99 4.49 -6.54
CA ALA A 128 -14.24 3.53 -7.37
C ALA A 128 -13.52 2.47 -6.52
N LEU A 129 -12.90 2.88 -5.41
CA LEU A 129 -12.21 1.94 -4.51
C LEU A 129 -13.21 0.99 -3.83
N GLN A 130 -14.34 1.51 -3.34
CA GLN A 130 -15.40 0.70 -2.72
C GLN A 130 -16.04 -0.29 -3.70
N LEU A 131 -16.12 0.05 -4.99
CA LEU A 131 -16.52 -0.87 -6.05
C LEU A 131 -15.52 -2.01 -6.25
N ILE A 132 -14.22 -1.73 -6.20
CA ILE A 132 -13.17 -2.77 -6.24
C ILE A 132 -13.35 -3.73 -5.05
N GLU A 133 -13.51 -3.19 -3.84
CA GLU A 133 -13.71 -4.01 -2.64
C GLU A 133 -14.97 -4.88 -2.74
N TYR A 134 -16.04 -4.37 -3.34
CA TYR A 134 -17.24 -5.18 -3.62
C TYR A 134 -16.89 -6.40 -4.48
N TYR A 135 -16.13 -6.23 -5.57
CA TYR A 135 -15.73 -7.34 -6.42
C TYR A 135 -14.78 -8.31 -5.72
N ASP A 136 -13.88 -7.82 -4.88
CA ASP A 136 -13.00 -8.67 -4.07
C ASP A 136 -13.81 -9.54 -3.10
N ARG A 137 -14.80 -8.96 -2.40
CA ARG A 137 -15.73 -9.71 -1.55
C ARG A 137 -16.51 -10.77 -2.34
N VAL A 138 -17.05 -10.41 -3.50
CA VAL A 138 -17.79 -11.35 -4.37
C VAL A 138 -16.90 -12.49 -4.86
N LYS A 139 -15.66 -12.19 -5.25
CA LYS A 139 -14.68 -13.20 -5.67
C LYS A 139 -14.40 -14.16 -4.54
N ILE A 140 -14.06 -13.68 -3.34
CA ILE A 140 -13.78 -14.52 -2.16
C ILE A 140 -14.96 -15.47 -1.87
N ARG A 141 -16.20 -14.97 -1.88
CA ARG A 141 -17.41 -15.78 -1.65
C ARG A 141 -17.54 -16.93 -2.66
N LYS A 142 -17.25 -16.70 -3.95
CA LYS A 142 -17.30 -17.76 -4.97
C LYS A 142 -16.27 -18.87 -4.72
N TRP A 143 -15.07 -18.53 -4.24
CA TRP A 143 -14.02 -19.52 -3.94
C TRP A 143 -14.27 -20.32 -2.65
N GLN A 144 -15.13 -19.84 -1.75
CA GLN A 144 -15.52 -20.56 -0.53
C GLN A 144 -16.73 -21.50 -0.74
N SER A 145 -17.43 -21.37 -1.86
CA SER A 145 -18.58 -22.20 -2.24
C SER A 145 -18.23 -23.39 -3.16
N VAL A 146 -16.93 -23.59 -3.45
CA VAL A 146 -16.37 -24.74 -4.19
C VAL A 146 -15.62 -25.65 -3.22
#